data_AF-A0A348YL86-F1
#
_entry.id   AF-A0A348YL86-F1
#
_cell.length_a   1.000
_cell.length_b   1.000
_cell.length_c   1.000
_cell.angle_alpha   90.00
_cell.angle_beta   90.00
_cell.angle_gamma   90.00
#
_symmetry.space_group_name_H-M   'P 1'
#
loop_
_entity.id
_entity.type
_entity.pdbx_description
1 polymer ?
#
loop_
_entity_poly.entity_id
_entity_poly.type
_entity_poly.pdbx_seq_one_letter_code
_entity_poly.pdbx_strand_id
1 'polypeptide(L)'
;KEIRSVISSLKPDDRVRYDYDLLESHYIDSQNCEVDDAAALDTLGSEIRNREVLLVAPGKSSVDCKDKISAYIAANHPVVIGINAILKGYAYDYLFLMSRVRYDYAKEAYPEIFKSLKKILLSNVKTDALKDELIVRYERAIKRGWEHFDNAVICILRLLDKLGVSNVTVAGFDAFSEKYNQSYGDPKLPTIHGVEDWDKLNNEIREIFLDIKQRTRGRMKISFLTESYFSGKSDSE
;
A
#
# COMPACT_ATOMS: atom_id res chain seq x y z
N LYS A 1 23.34 2.45 -15.92
CA LYS A 1 24.14 1.29 -15.48
C LYS A 1 25.18 1.65 -14.40
N GLU A 2 25.55 2.92 -14.20
CA GLU A 2 26.66 3.28 -13.30
C GLU A 2 26.29 3.37 -11.81
N ILE A 3 25.09 3.84 -11.46
CA ILE A 3 24.65 4.01 -10.06
C ILE A 3 24.53 2.66 -9.31
N ARG A 4 24.09 1.60 -9.99
CA ARG A 4 24.00 0.25 -9.40
C ARG A 4 25.36 -0.34 -9.01
N SER A 5 26.45 0.05 -9.68
CA SER A 5 27.78 -0.52 -9.43
C SER A 5 28.44 0.06 -8.18
N VAL A 6 28.15 1.32 -7.85
CA VAL A 6 28.64 2.01 -6.65
C VAL A 6 27.94 1.47 -5.39
N ILE A 7 26.67 1.07 -5.51
CA ILE A 7 25.86 0.54 -4.42
C ILE A 7 26.26 -0.89 -4.03
N SER A 8 26.73 -1.70 -4.99
CA SER A 8 27.20 -3.07 -4.71
C SER A 8 28.54 -3.16 -3.97
N SER A 9 29.28 -2.05 -3.83
CA SER A 9 30.60 -2.00 -3.18
C SER A 9 30.60 -1.60 -1.70
N LEU A 10 29.43 -1.35 -1.09
CA LEU A 10 29.32 -0.90 0.31
C LEU A 10 28.86 -2.02 1.25
N LYS A 11 29.34 -1.97 2.50
CA LYS A 11 29.14 -3.02 3.52
C LYS A 11 27.69 -3.07 4.04
N PRO A 12 27.22 -4.24 4.53
CA PRO A 12 25.80 -4.48 4.86
C PRO A 12 25.20 -3.56 5.93
N ASP A 13 26.02 -3.09 6.88
CA ASP A 13 25.54 -2.33 8.05
C ASP A 13 25.24 -0.85 7.75
N ASP A 14 25.73 -0.31 6.62
CA ASP A 14 25.50 1.08 6.20
C ASP A 14 24.28 1.22 5.26
N ARG A 15 23.47 0.17 5.06
CA ARG A 15 22.24 0.23 4.24
C ARG A 15 21.10 1.05 4.86
N VAL A 16 21.36 1.79 5.94
CA VAL A 16 20.38 2.64 6.60
C VAL A 16 20.57 4.08 6.14
N ARG A 17 19.51 4.65 5.56
CA ARG A 17 19.38 6.05 5.14
C ARG A 17 20.27 6.36 3.95
N TYR A 18 19.67 6.56 2.79
CA TYR A 18 19.91 7.71 1.92
C TYR A 18 19.17 7.47 0.60
N ASP A 19 18.33 8.44 0.26
CA ASP A 19 18.12 8.90 -1.11
C ASP A 19 17.34 7.98 -2.08
N TYR A 20 16.35 7.23 -1.61
CA TYR A 20 15.50 6.43 -2.51
C TYR A 20 14.22 7.16 -2.93
N ASP A 21 13.59 7.94 -2.04
CA ASP A 21 12.34 8.65 -2.36
C ASP A 21 12.54 9.76 -3.41
N LEU A 22 13.69 10.46 -3.36
CA LEU A 22 14.07 11.49 -4.34
C LEU A 22 14.41 10.89 -5.71
N LEU A 23 14.87 9.62 -5.75
CA LEU A 23 15.18 8.92 -6.99
C LEU A 23 13.94 8.33 -7.67
N GLU A 24 12.84 8.06 -6.94
CA GLU A 24 11.64 7.41 -7.49
C GLU A 24 10.67 8.44 -8.11
N SER A 25 10.54 9.64 -7.52
CA SER A 25 9.62 10.69 -8.02
C SER A 25 9.95 11.20 -9.42
N HIS A 26 11.24 11.26 -9.78
CA HIS A 26 11.70 11.63 -11.12
C HIS A 26 11.79 10.46 -12.11
N TYR A 27 11.58 9.21 -11.68
CA TYR A 27 11.73 8.03 -12.54
C TYR A 27 10.44 7.62 -13.27
N ILE A 28 9.27 7.95 -12.71
CA ILE A 28 7.95 7.48 -13.17
C ILE A 28 7.56 8.06 -14.54
N ASP A 29 8.04 9.26 -14.91
CA ASP A 29 7.66 9.88 -16.18
C ASP A 29 8.50 9.40 -17.40
N SER A 30 9.50 8.52 -17.21
CA SER A 30 10.49 8.18 -18.26
C SER A 30 10.43 6.74 -18.80
N GLN A 31 9.71 5.82 -18.16
CA GLN A 31 9.60 4.44 -18.62
C GLN A 31 8.17 4.10 -19.01
N ASN A 32 8.00 3.55 -20.23
CA ASN A 32 6.79 2.87 -20.65
C ASN A 32 6.48 1.73 -19.66
N CYS A 33 5.71 2.04 -18.61
CA CYS A 33 5.16 1.08 -17.64
C CYS A 33 3.93 0.36 -18.22
N GLU A 34 3.86 0.28 -19.55
CA GLU A 34 2.76 -0.28 -20.30
C GLU A 34 2.85 -1.81 -20.24
N VAL A 35 1.86 -2.41 -19.57
CA VAL A 35 1.70 -3.84 -19.44
C VAL A 35 0.28 -4.22 -19.86
N ASP A 36 0.14 -5.39 -20.49
CA ASP A 36 -1.17 -6.02 -20.63
C ASP A 36 -1.53 -6.71 -19.31
N ASP A 37 -2.47 -6.11 -18.60
CA ASP A 37 -2.93 -6.55 -17.28
C ASP A 37 -4.32 -7.17 -17.31
N ALA A 38 -4.86 -7.50 -18.49
CA ALA A 38 -6.19 -8.09 -18.62
C ALA A 38 -6.34 -9.38 -17.80
N ALA A 39 -5.41 -10.32 -17.94
CA ALA A 39 -5.43 -11.58 -17.18
C ALA A 39 -5.27 -11.37 -15.67
N ALA A 40 -4.48 -10.38 -15.25
CA ALA A 40 -4.32 -10.04 -13.84
C ALA A 40 -5.63 -9.49 -13.26
N LEU A 41 -6.32 -8.61 -13.98
CA LEU A 41 -7.60 -8.06 -13.57
C LEU A 41 -8.72 -9.08 -13.56
N ASP A 42 -8.76 -10.01 -14.51
CA ASP A 42 -9.72 -11.10 -14.52
C ASP A 42 -9.53 -12.02 -13.31
N THR A 43 -8.27 -12.38 -13.01
CA THR A 43 -7.92 -13.17 -11.83
C THR A 43 -8.36 -12.46 -10.55
N LEU A 44 -7.94 -11.20 -10.35
CA LEU A 44 -8.30 -10.41 -9.17
C LEU A 44 -9.82 -10.20 -9.05
N GLY A 45 -10.49 -9.95 -10.17
CA GLY A 45 -11.94 -9.78 -10.21
C GLY A 45 -12.67 -11.05 -9.78
N SER A 46 -12.23 -12.22 -10.26
CA SER A 46 -12.82 -13.50 -9.89
C SER A 46 -12.60 -13.87 -8.42
N GLU A 47 -11.44 -13.53 -7.85
CA GLU A 47 -11.08 -13.92 -6.49
C GLU A 47 -11.60 -12.94 -5.41
N ILE A 48 -11.77 -11.65 -5.74
CA ILE A 48 -11.98 -10.60 -4.73
C ILE A 48 -13.34 -9.89 -4.85
N ARG A 49 -13.93 -9.73 -6.04
CA ARG A 49 -15.10 -8.84 -6.28
C ARG A 49 -16.26 -9.03 -5.29
N ASN A 50 -16.64 -10.29 -5.05
CA ASN A 50 -17.80 -10.63 -4.22
C ASN A 50 -17.44 -10.98 -2.77
N ARG A 51 -16.21 -10.66 -2.34
CA ARG A 51 -15.73 -10.92 -0.99
C ARG A 51 -15.55 -9.61 -0.24
N GLU A 52 -15.68 -9.69 1.09
CA GLU A 52 -15.21 -8.62 1.95
C GLU A 52 -13.68 -8.56 1.91
N VAL A 53 -13.13 -7.35 1.85
CA VAL A 53 -11.68 -7.12 1.82
C VAL A 53 -11.24 -6.39 3.08
N LEU A 54 -10.20 -6.89 3.73
CA LEU A 54 -9.48 -6.21 4.81
C LEU A 54 -8.12 -5.74 4.30
N LEU A 55 -7.89 -4.43 4.33
CA LEU A 55 -6.59 -3.82 4.07
C LEU A 55 -5.85 -3.65 5.39
N VAL A 56 -4.65 -4.22 5.48
CA VAL A 56 -3.74 -4.03 6.61
C VAL A 56 -2.59 -3.13 6.14
N ALA A 57 -2.74 -1.84 6.42
CA ALA A 57 -1.75 -0.82 6.13
C ALA A 57 -0.64 -0.80 7.20
N PRO A 58 0.54 -0.23 6.88
CA PRO A 58 1.73 -0.39 7.71
C PRO A 58 1.74 0.56 8.92
N GLY A 59 0.65 1.27 9.20
CA GLY A 59 0.54 2.17 10.35
C GLY A 59 0.76 1.46 11.68
N LYS A 60 1.16 2.24 12.69
CA LYS A 60 1.41 1.74 14.03
C LYS A 60 0.17 1.09 14.66
N SER A 61 -1.04 1.56 14.33
CA SER A 61 -2.29 0.98 14.82
C SER A 61 -2.51 -0.46 14.35
N SER A 62 -1.89 -0.89 13.24
CA SER A 62 -1.88 -2.32 12.83
C SER A 62 -1.11 -3.22 13.79
N VAL A 63 -0.22 -2.68 14.62
CA VAL A 63 0.47 -3.44 15.66
C VAL A 63 -0.23 -3.26 16.99
N ASP A 64 -0.58 -2.04 17.34
CA ASP A 64 -1.19 -1.70 18.63
C ASP A 64 -2.61 -2.30 18.78
N CYS A 65 -3.35 -2.46 17.68
CA CYS A 65 -4.70 -3.06 17.65
C CYS A 65 -4.73 -4.49 17.08
N LYS A 66 -3.61 -5.23 17.15
CA LYS A 66 -3.49 -6.55 16.53
C LYS A 66 -4.58 -7.55 16.94
N ASP A 67 -4.96 -7.57 18.21
CA ASP A 67 -5.96 -8.51 18.70
C ASP A 67 -7.35 -8.21 18.11
N LYS A 68 -7.69 -6.92 17.97
CA LYS A 68 -8.94 -6.47 17.31
C LYS A 68 -8.95 -6.89 15.84
N ILE A 69 -7.83 -6.72 15.14
CA ILE A 69 -7.71 -7.08 13.73
C ILE A 69 -7.78 -8.61 13.56
N SER A 70 -7.10 -9.36 14.42
CA SER A 70 -7.13 -10.83 14.41
C SER A 70 -8.54 -11.38 14.69
N ALA A 71 -9.25 -10.80 15.67
CA ALA A 71 -10.63 -11.17 15.95
C ALA A 71 -11.57 -10.88 14.77
N TYR A 72 -11.37 -9.75 14.08
CA TYR A 72 -12.13 -9.41 12.88
C TYR A 72 -11.89 -10.42 11.74
N ILE A 73 -10.63 -10.81 11.51
CA ILE A 73 -10.26 -11.81 10.49
C ILE A 73 -10.93 -13.15 10.80
N ALA A 74 -10.85 -13.60 12.06
CA ALA A 74 -11.43 -14.86 12.49
C ALA A 74 -12.97 -14.88 12.41
N ALA A 75 -13.62 -13.74 12.63
CA ALA A 75 -15.08 -13.66 12.58
C ALA A 75 -15.61 -13.55 11.14
N ASN A 76 -14.99 -12.72 10.31
CA ASN A 76 -15.55 -12.33 9.00
C ASN A 76 -14.92 -13.05 7.81
N HIS A 77 -13.76 -13.69 7.99
CA HIS A 77 -13.00 -14.37 6.93
C HIS A 77 -12.82 -13.52 5.64
N PRO A 78 -12.40 -12.24 5.75
CA PRO A 78 -12.21 -11.36 4.60
C PRO A 78 -11.01 -11.83 3.76
N VAL A 79 -10.90 -11.31 2.53
CA VAL A 79 -9.62 -11.32 1.79
C VAL A 79 -8.68 -10.34 2.48
N VAL A 80 -7.58 -10.82 3.05
CA VAL A 80 -6.61 -10.01 3.79
C VAL A 80 -5.49 -9.57 2.87
N ILE A 81 -5.36 -8.26 2.65
CA ILE A 81 -4.34 -7.65 1.80
C ILE A 81 -3.39 -6.80 2.64
N GLY A 82 -2.12 -7.17 2.69
CA GLY A 82 -1.05 -6.34 3.27
C GLY A 82 -0.65 -5.22 2.32
N ILE A 83 -0.53 -3.99 2.81
CA ILE A 83 -0.26 -2.82 1.96
C ILE A 83 1.17 -2.32 2.17
N ASN A 84 2.00 -2.39 1.12
CA ASN A 84 3.36 -1.88 1.08
C ASN A 84 4.31 -2.36 2.20
N ALA A 85 3.91 -3.38 2.98
CA ALA A 85 4.71 -4.00 4.03
C ALA A 85 4.13 -5.37 4.42
N ILE A 86 5.00 -6.23 4.94
CA ILE A 86 4.61 -7.44 5.68
C ILE A 86 4.75 -7.12 7.16
N LEU A 87 3.64 -7.09 7.89
CA LEU A 87 3.65 -7.07 9.36
C LEU A 87 3.50 -8.49 9.90
N LYS A 88 4.36 -8.89 10.85
CA LYS A 88 4.30 -10.22 11.47
C LYS A 88 3.01 -10.39 12.27
N GLY A 89 2.47 -11.62 12.25
CA GLY A 89 1.29 -11.99 13.04
C GLY A 89 -0.04 -11.86 12.29
N TYR A 90 0.01 -11.59 11.00
CA TYR A 90 -1.13 -11.69 10.10
C TYR A 90 -0.87 -12.78 9.06
N ALA A 91 -1.94 -13.49 8.68
CA ALA A 91 -1.97 -14.31 7.49
C ALA A 91 -2.59 -13.47 6.36
N TYR A 92 -1.81 -13.19 5.32
CA TYR A 92 -2.27 -12.43 4.16
C TYR A 92 -2.68 -13.40 3.05
N ASP A 93 -3.73 -13.06 2.31
CA ASP A 93 -4.02 -13.69 1.01
C ASP A 93 -3.17 -13.03 -0.09
N TYR A 94 -2.99 -11.71 0.02
CA TYR A 94 -2.26 -10.89 -0.93
C TYR A 94 -1.32 -9.89 -0.26
N LEU A 95 -0.20 -9.60 -0.91
CA LEU A 95 0.65 -8.46 -0.62
C LEU A 95 0.58 -7.46 -1.79
N PHE A 96 0.04 -6.27 -1.54
CA PHE A 96 0.05 -5.18 -2.51
C PHE A 96 1.32 -4.33 -2.37
N LEU A 97 2.06 -4.17 -3.46
CA LEU A 97 3.31 -3.39 -3.50
C LEU A 97 3.31 -2.45 -4.71
N MET A 98 3.55 -1.17 -4.43
CA MET A 98 3.69 -0.14 -5.45
C MET A 98 4.99 0.66 -5.37
N SER A 99 5.86 0.31 -4.40
CA SER A 99 7.21 0.87 -4.28
C SER A 99 8.22 -0.24 -4.46
N ARG A 100 9.23 0.00 -5.29
CA ARG A 100 10.30 -0.97 -5.53
C ARG A 100 11.12 -1.22 -4.27
N VAL A 101 11.35 -0.18 -3.48
CA VAL A 101 12.04 -0.28 -2.20
C VAL A 101 11.28 -1.19 -1.24
N ARG A 102 9.94 -1.04 -1.16
CA ARG A 102 9.11 -1.90 -0.30
C ARG A 102 9.07 -3.35 -0.79
N TYR A 103 9.10 -3.56 -2.10
CA TYR A 103 9.19 -4.91 -2.69
C TYR A 103 10.51 -5.58 -2.30
N ASP A 104 11.64 -4.90 -2.51
CA ASP A 104 12.97 -5.44 -2.20
C ASP A 104 13.13 -5.67 -0.69
N TYR A 105 12.66 -4.73 0.14
CA TYR A 105 12.65 -4.88 1.59
C TYR A 105 11.83 -6.09 2.04
N ALA A 106 10.59 -6.27 1.54
CA ALA A 106 9.75 -7.40 1.91
C ALA A 106 10.40 -8.74 1.53
N LYS A 107 11.05 -8.79 0.37
CA LYS A 107 11.77 -9.96 -0.12
C LYS A 107 13.01 -10.29 0.72
N GLU A 108 13.80 -9.29 1.12
CA GLU A 108 15.02 -9.49 1.92
C GLU A 108 14.70 -9.77 3.40
N ALA A 109 13.79 -9.01 4.01
CA ALA A 109 13.48 -9.09 5.45
C ALA A 109 12.57 -10.27 5.81
N TYR A 110 11.70 -10.70 4.88
CA TYR A 110 10.68 -11.73 5.12
C TYR A 110 10.65 -12.79 4.01
N PRO A 111 11.78 -13.43 3.64
CA PRO A 111 11.89 -14.23 2.42
C PRO A 111 10.89 -15.39 2.34
N GLU A 112 10.61 -16.06 3.46
CA GLU A 112 9.72 -17.22 3.48
C GLU A 112 8.24 -16.81 3.35
N ILE A 113 7.83 -15.75 4.05
CA ILE A 113 6.47 -15.19 3.91
C ILE A 113 6.31 -14.60 2.50
N PHE A 114 7.32 -13.88 2.02
CA PHE A 114 7.30 -13.27 0.70
C PHE A 114 7.13 -14.31 -0.40
N LYS A 115 7.82 -15.46 -0.33
CA LYS A 115 7.69 -16.54 -1.32
C LYS A 115 6.31 -17.21 -1.31
N SER A 116 5.64 -17.29 -0.16
CA SER A 116 4.36 -18.00 -0.04
C SER A 116 3.13 -17.16 -0.40
N LEU A 117 3.25 -15.83 -0.43
CA LEU A 117 2.15 -14.92 -0.70
C LEU A 117 1.93 -14.64 -2.19
N LYS A 118 0.67 -14.56 -2.63
CA LYS A 118 0.34 -13.90 -3.89
C LYS A 118 0.61 -12.40 -3.77
N LYS A 119 1.08 -11.77 -4.84
CA LYS A 119 1.47 -10.36 -4.84
C LYS A 119 0.70 -9.61 -5.91
N ILE A 120 0.20 -8.43 -5.56
CA ILE A 120 -0.39 -7.48 -6.50
C ILE A 120 0.62 -6.35 -6.65
N LEU A 121 1.23 -6.24 -7.82
CA LEU A 121 2.27 -5.27 -8.10
C LEU A 121 1.75 -4.22 -9.07
N LEU A 122 2.11 -2.96 -8.87
CA LEU A 122 1.93 -1.96 -9.93
C LEU A 122 3.13 -1.97 -10.90
N SER A 123 2.88 -1.64 -12.17
CA SER A 123 3.89 -1.74 -13.23
C SER A 123 5.10 -0.81 -13.07
N ASN A 124 5.01 0.21 -12.21
CA ASN A 124 6.15 1.05 -11.81
C ASN A 124 7.18 0.30 -10.93
N VAL A 125 6.76 -0.80 -10.27
CA VAL A 125 7.67 -1.68 -9.51
C VAL A 125 8.44 -2.59 -10.45
N LYS A 126 7.72 -3.24 -11.38
CA LYS A 126 8.25 -4.15 -12.40
C LYS A 126 7.18 -4.47 -13.45
N THR A 127 7.62 -4.91 -14.63
CA THR A 127 6.75 -5.21 -15.78
C THR A 127 6.59 -6.70 -16.10
N ASP A 128 7.54 -7.55 -15.65
CA ASP A 128 7.53 -8.99 -15.94
C ASP A 128 7.10 -9.82 -14.71
N ALA A 129 5.94 -10.47 -14.77
CA ALA A 129 5.42 -11.25 -13.64
C ALA A 129 6.26 -12.51 -13.40
N LEU A 130 6.61 -12.76 -12.13
CA LEU A 130 7.07 -14.07 -11.68
C LEU A 130 5.86 -14.91 -11.21
N LYS A 131 6.14 -16.15 -10.80
CA LYS A 131 5.13 -16.99 -10.15
C LYS A 131 4.53 -16.25 -8.94
N ASP A 132 3.22 -16.36 -8.79
CA ASP A 132 2.44 -15.77 -7.69
C ASP A 132 2.46 -14.23 -7.67
N GLU A 133 2.77 -13.59 -8.82
CA GLU A 133 2.67 -12.14 -9.01
C GLU A 133 1.63 -11.79 -10.07
N LEU A 134 0.81 -10.80 -9.74
CA LEU A 134 -0.18 -10.19 -10.63
C LEU A 134 0.26 -8.73 -10.83
N ILE A 135 0.69 -8.40 -12.04
CA ILE A 135 1.11 -7.03 -12.36
C ILE A 135 -0.08 -6.28 -12.96
N VAL A 136 -0.41 -5.16 -12.33
CA VAL A 136 -1.46 -4.24 -12.76
C VAL A 136 -0.80 -2.97 -13.25
N ARG A 137 -1.33 -2.41 -14.34
CA ARG A 137 -0.86 -1.15 -14.88
C ARG A 137 -1.00 -0.03 -13.85
N TYR A 138 0.09 0.67 -13.56
CA TYR A 138 0.18 1.72 -12.54
C TYR A 138 -0.91 2.79 -12.71
N GLU A 139 -1.15 3.22 -13.96
CA GLU A 139 -2.15 4.24 -14.32
C GLU A 139 -3.59 3.85 -13.94
N ARG A 140 -3.88 2.55 -13.72
CA ARG A 140 -5.20 2.13 -13.23
C ARG A 140 -5.41 2.45 -11.75
N ALA A 141 -4.35 2.55 -10.97
CA ALA A 141 -4.42 2.76 -9.52
C ALA A 141 -4.22 4.23 -9.11
N ILE A 142 -3.86 5.12 -10.04
CA ILE A 142 -3.58 6.54 -9.73
C ILE A 142 -4.60 7.51 -10.35
N LYS A 143 -4.67 8.71 -9.78
CA LYS A 143 -5.33 9.90 -10.34
C LYS A 143 -4.43 11.10 -10.04
N ARG A 144 -3.84 11.68 -11.08
CA ARG A 144 -2.96 12.85 -10.98
C ARG A 144 -3.77 14.09 -10.57
N GLY A 145 -3.10 15.11 -10.03
CA GLY A 145 -3.70 16.38 -9.60
C GLY A 145 -3.36 16.79 -8.17
N TRP A 146 -2.81 15.87 -7.38
CA TRP A 146 -2.23 16.10 -6.06
C TRP A 146 -0.74 15.79 -6.10
N GLU A 147 0.03 16.29 -5.13
CA GLU A 147 1.45 15.99 -4.97
C GLU A 147 1.63 14.53 -4.53
N HIS A 148 0.92 14.10 -3.48
CA HIS A 148 1.01 12.75 -2.92
C HIS A 148 -0.11 11.82 -3.44
N PHE A 149 -0.37 11.89 -4.75
CA PHE A 149 -1.46 11.17 -5.41
C PHE A 149 -1.34 9.64 -5.37
N ASP A 150 -0.16 9.13 -5.04
CA ASP A 150 0.28 7.75 -5.10
C ASP A 150 0.43 7.11 -3.71
N ASN A 151 -0.28 7.63 -2.70
CA ASN A 151 -0.38 6.93 -1.42
C ASN A 151 -0.87 5.47 -1.61
N ALA A 152 -0.22 4.52 -0.94
CA ALA A 152 -0.45 3.10 -1.17
C ALA A 152 -1.87 2.62 -0.85
N VAL A 153 -2.48 3.13 0.22
CA VAL A 153 -3.87 2.79 0.59
C VAL A 153 -4.83 3.38 -0.44
N ILE A 154 -4.59 4.61 -0.89
CA ILE A 154 -5.36 5.26 -1.94
C ILE A 154 -5.30 4.47 -3.26
N CYS A 155 -4.11 4.00 -3.65
CA CYS A 155 -3.92 3.26 -4.88
C CYS A 155 -4.68 1.93 -4.89
N ILE A 156 -4.59 1.15 -3.81
CA ILE A 156 -5.34 -0.11 -3.73
C ILE A 156 -6.86 0.13 -3.69
N LEU A 157 -7.33 1.19 -3.01
CA LEU A 157 -8.77 1.53 -3.00
C LEU A 157 -9.30 1.84 -4.40
N ARG A 158 -8.52 2.58 -5.22
CA ARG A 158 -8.86 2.85 -6.63
C ARG A 158 -8.89 1.58 -7.47
N LEU A 159 -7.95 0.66 -7.24
CA LEU A 159 -7.93 -0.64 -7.91
C LEU A 159 -9.14 -1.48 -7.53
N LEU A 160 -9.49 -1.56 -6.24
CA LEU A 160 -10.65 -2.29 -5.76
C LEU A 160 -11.97 -1.71 -6.31
N ASP A 161 -12.07 -0.39 -6.51
CA ASP A 161 -13.22 0.26 -7.16
C ASP A 161 -13.37 -0.21 -8.60
N LYS A 162 -12.26 -0.29 -9.33
CA LYS A 162 -12.25 -0.83 -10.70
C LYS A 162 -12.60 -2.31 -10.76
N LEU A 163 -12.22 -3.09 -9.75
CA LEU A 163 -12.55 -4.52 -9.67
C LEU A 163 -14.02 -4.77 -9.26
N GLY A 164 -14.73 -3.73 -8.80
CA GLY A 164 -16.12 -3.80 -8.38
C GLY A 164 -16.31 -4.35 -6.96
N VAL A 165 -15.29 -4.23 -6.10
CA VAL A 165 -15.39 -4.65 -4.70
C VAL A 165 -16.31 -3.70 -3.94
N SER A 166 -17.31 -4.24 -3.24
CA SER A 166 -18.34 -3.44 -2.58
C SER A 166 -18.08 -3.17 -1.10
N ASN A 167 -17.27 -3.98 -0.42
CA ASN A 167 -17.04 -3.88 1.03
C ASN A 167 -15.54 -3.95 1.34
N VAL A 168 -15.00 -2.83 1.83
CA VAL A 168 -13.59 -2.71 2.22
C VAL A 168 -13.51 -2.21 3.66
N THR A 169 -12.76 -2.93 4.48
CA THR A 169 -12.38 -2.51 5.84
C THR A 169 -10.89 -2.20 5.85
N VAL A 170 -10.49 -1.11 6.49
CA VAL A 170 -9.10 -0.64 6.54
C VAL A 170 -8.61 -0.62 7.98
N ALA A 171 -7.43 -1.20 8.22
CA ALA A 171 -6.69 -1.13 9.47
C ALA A 171 -5.28 -0.56 9.20
N GLY A 172 -4.72 0.19 10.15
CA GLY A 172 -3.37 0.73 10.02
C GLY A 172 -3.21 1.90 9.06
N PHE A 173 -4.31 2.55 8.66
CA PHE A 173 -4.22 3.75 7.82
C PHE A 173 -4.11 4.99 8.70
N ASP A 174 -2.91 5.17 9.25
CA ASP A 174 -2.59 6.20 10.24
C ASP A 174 -2.03 7.47 9.56
N ALA A 175 -2.19 8.61 10.22
CA ALA A 175 -1.53 9.85 9.79
C ALA A 175 0.00 9.74 9.94
N PHE A 176 0.71 10.43 9.07
CA PHE A 176 2.15 10.60 9.20
C PHE A 176 2.48 11.52 10.37
N SER A 177 3.49 11.16 11.17
CA SER A 177 3.98 11.95 12.28
C SER A 177 5.41 12.44 12.04
N GLU A 178 5.70 13.64 12.52
CA GLU A 178 7.05 14.23 12.58
C GLU A 178 8.03 13.38 13.39
N LYS A 179 7.54 12.64 14.39
CA LYS A 179 8.40 11.78 15.21
C LYS A 179 8.85 10.58 14.40
N TYR A 180 10.16 10.54 14.13
CA TYR A 180 10.83 9.39 13.52
C TYR A 180 10.33 8.11 14.18
N ASN A 181 9.91 7.16 13.35
CA ASN A 181 9.50 5.82 13.77
C ASN A 181 8.16 5.68 14.51
N GLN A 182 7.28 6.69 14.47
CA GLN A 182 5.93 6.58 15.03
C GLN A 182 4.85 6.29 13.98
N SER A 183 5.14 6.57 12.71
CA SER A 183 4.17 6.43 11.60
C SER A 183 3.94 4.98 11.19
N TYR A 184 4.86 4.06 11.49
CA TYR A 184 4.79 2.66 11.02
C TYR A 184 4.89 1.64 12.15
N GLY A 185 4.23 0.51 11.96
CA GLY A 185 4.28 -0.64 12.85
C GLY A 185 5.58 -1.45 12.75
N ASP A 186 6.29 -1.40 11.62
CA ASP A 186 7.65 -1.93 11.49
C ASP A 186 8.65 -0.77 11.47
N PRO A 187 9.51 -0.66 12.52
CA PRO A 187 10.38 0.48 12.66
C PRO A 187 11.57 0.54 11.70
N LYS A 188 11.78 -0.55 10.96
CA LYS A 188 12.84 -0.65 9.96
C LYS A 188 12.36 -0.24 8.57
N LEU A 189 11.07 0.05 8.41
CA LEU A 189 10.54 0.53 7.15
C LEU A 189 11.10 1.91 6.84
N PRO A 190 11.52 2.16 5.58
CA PRO A 190 11.89 3.50 5.14
C PRO A 190 10.76 4.50 5.44
N THR A 191 11.13 5.61 6.09
CA THR A 191 10.24 6.72 6.41
C THR A 191 10.27 7.76 5.32
N ILE A 192 9.15 8.47 5.14
CA ILE A 192 9.10 9.58 4.19
C ILE A 192 10.05 10.66 4.70
N HIS A 193 10.94 11.13 3.83
CA HIS A 193 11.88 12.21 4.10
C HIS A 193 11.50 13.48 3.33
N GLY A 194 12.00 14.65 3.77
CA GLY A 194 11.77 15.91 3.07
C GLY A 194 10.39 16.53 3.25
N VAL A 195 9.60 16.04 4.22
CA VAL A 195 8.30 16.65 4.57
C VAL A 195 8.54 17.89 5.41
N GLU A 196 8.31 19.06 4.83
CA GLU A 196 8.38 20.35 5.54
C GLU A 196 7.14 20.58 6.42
N ASP A 197 5.98 20.11 5.98
CA ASP A 197 4.69 20.30 6.65
C ASP A 197 3.88 18.99 6.66
N TRP A 198 3.93 18.32 7.80
CA TRP A 198 3.22 17.05 8.03
C TRP A 198 1.70 17.21 8.05
N ASP A 199 1.20 18.37 8.48
CA ASP A 199 -0.24 18.64 8.51
C ASP A 199 -0.75 18.83 7.08
N LYS A 200 -0.01 19.58 6.25
CA LYS A 200 -0.33 19.73 4.82
C LYS A 200 -0.33 18.38 4.10
N LEU A 201 0.68 17.52 4.34
CA LEU A 201 0.73 16.16 3.78
C LEU A 201 -0.51 15.33 4.19
N ASN A 202 -0.82 15.29 5.48
CA ASN A 202 -1.96 14.52 5.97
C ASN A 202 -3.31 15.08 5.48
N ASN A 203 -3.43 16.41 5.38
CA ASN A 203 -4.61 17.06 4.82
C ASN A 203 -4.80 16.72 3.33
N GLU A 204 -3.72 16.72 2.54
CA GLU A 204 -3.79 16.33 1.13
C GLU A 204 -4.24 14.87 0.98
N ILE A 205 -3.65 13.95 1.75
CA ILE A 205 -4.07 12.53 1.73
C ILE A 205 -5.53 12.38 2.14
N ARG A 206 -5.99 13.16 3.12
CA ARG A 206 -7.40 13.21 3.52
C ARG A 206 -8.30 13.68 2.39
N GLU A 207 -7.94 14.74 1.68
CA GLU A 207 -8.68 15.24 0.51
C GLU A 207 -8.78 14.17 -0.58
N ILE A 208 -7.67 13.50 -0.88
CA ILE A 208 -7.63 12.40 -1.86
C ILE A 208 -8.53 11.24 -1.42
N PHE A 209 -8.52 10.88 -0.13
CA PHE A 209 -9.39 9.84 0.41
C PHE A 209 -10.87 10.21 0.30
N LEU A 210 -11.22 11.48 0.60
CA LEU A 210 -12.58 11.97 0.48
C LEU A 210 -13.07 11.99 -0.99
N ASP A 211 -12.20 12.31 -1.95
CA ASP A 211 -12.49 12.18 -3.39
C ASP A 211 -12.87 10.75 -3.77
N ILE A 212 -12.12 9.75 -3.27
CA ILE A 212 -12.46 8.33 -3.49
C ILE A 212 -13.81 8.01 -2.86
N LYS A 213 -14.01 8.35 -1.58
CA LYS A 213 -15.26 8.07 -0.85
C LYS A 213 -16.48 8.69 -1.55
N GLN A 214 -16.34 9.89 -2.10
CA GLN A 214 -17.39 10.55 -2.87
C GLN A 214 -17.65 9.82 -4.20
N ARG A 215 -16.59 9.50 -4.95
CA ARG A 215 -16.68 8.80 -6.23
C ARG A 215 -17.28 7.39 -6.10
N THR A 216 -16.99 6.69 -5.02
CA THR A 216 -17.45 5.31 -4.80
C THR A 216 -18.76 5.23 -4.00
N ARG A 217 -19.37 6.36 -3.66
CA ARG A 217 -20.61 6.43 -2.89
C ARG A 217 -21.68 5.53 -3.50
N GLY A 218 -22.25 4.65 -2.67
CA GLY A 218 -23.29 3.69 -3.08
C GLY A 218 -22.78 2.45 -3.83
N ARG A 219 -21.49 2.40 -4.20
CA ARG A 219 -20.87 1.26 -4.91
C ARG A 219 -19.86 0.51 -4.04
N MET A 220 -19.11 1.23 -3.21
CA MET A 220 -18.17 0.64 -2.26
C MET A 220 -18.31 1.30 -0.88
N LYS A 221 -18.56 0.48 0.13
CA LYS A 221 -18.50 0.86 1.54
C LYS A 221 -17.07 0.70 2.04
N ILE A 222 -16.48 1.80 2.50
CA ILE A 222 -15.15 1.83 3.12
C ILE A 222 -15.34 2.09 4.62
N SER A 223 -14.88 1.16 5.46
CA SER A 223 -14.96 1.22 6.92
C SER A 223 -13.56 1.16 7.54
N PHE A 224 -13.41 1.66 8.76
CA PHE A 224 -12.13 1.64 9.48
C PHE A 224 -12.22 0.76 10.71
N LEU A 225 -11.26 -0.17 10.85
CA LEU A 225 -11.17 -1.06 12.01
C LEU A 225 -10.28 -0.47 13.10
N THR A 226 -9.28 0.32 12.74
CA THR A 226 -8.46 1.11 13.66
C THR A 226 -8.83 2.59 13.55
N GLU A 227 -8.49 3.38 14.56
CA GLU A 227 -8.64 4.83 14.47
C GLU A 227 -7.81 5.37 13.30
N SER A 228 -8.38 6.30 12.54
CA SER A 228 -7.71 6.91 11.39
C SER A 228 -8.09 8.37 11.27
N TYR A 229 -7.09 9.23 11.17
CA TYR A 229 -7.25 10.66 10.89
C TYR A 229 -8.08 10.92 9.61
N PHE A 230 -8.00 10.02 8.63
CA PHE A 230 -8.63 10.17 7.32
C PHE A 230 -10.11 9.77 7.30
N SER A 231 -10.59 9.06 8.33
CA SER A 231 -11.97 8.54 8.37
C SER A 231 -13.03 9.64 8.23
N GLY A 232 -12.68 10.87 8.61
CA GLY A 232 -13.60 11.97 8.85
C GLY A 232 -14.46 11.62 10.05
N LYS A 233 -14.51 12.47 11.08
CA LYS A 233 -15.64 12.36 12.03
C LYS A 233 -16.89 12.36 11.18
N SER A 234 -17.71 11.32 11.32
CA SER A 234 -19.04 11.33 10.71
C SER A 234 -19.72 12.61 11.17
N ASP A 235 -20.34 13.31 10.23
CA ASP A 235 -21.48 14.15 10.55
C ASP A 235 -22.53 13.21 11.18
N SER A 236 -22.45 13.11 12.49
CA SER A 236 -23.37 12.51 13.45
C SER A 236 -23.14 13.35 14.70
N GLU A 237 -23.99 14.30 15.06
CA GLU A 237 -25.44 14.48 14.85
C GLU A 237 -25.77 15.93 14.44
#